data_AF-A0A2G9UUV3-F1
#
_entry.id   AF-A0A2G9UUV3-F1
#
_cell.length_a   1.000
_cell.length_b   1.000
_cell.length_c   1.000
_cell.angle_alpha   90.00
_cell.angle_beta   90.00
_cell.angle_gamma   90.00
#
_symmetry.space_group_name_H-M   'P 1'
#
loop_
_entity.id
_entity.type
_entity.pdbx_description
1 polymer ?
#
loop_
_entity_poly.entity_id
_entity_poly.type
_entity_poly.pdbx_seq_one_letter_code
_entity_poly.pdbx_strand_id
1 'polypeptide(L)'
;MDTPQKYNKKLSEKQTSSIIRAAAVDASQREERIAQLCQQAGFDRDPFLKEFGLSVSSRMFETMARVIQPPQIMFGDNSKMVQFYLEATQMGMDFPKWPDLVKYGRGRDDVVMLFNEIANEYKQTSTSCDLVIVVLPGKNSDIYTEPTKQTAGFLLSMVHKPLGRIERK
;
A
#
# COMPACT_ATOMS: atom_id res chain seq x y z
N MET A 1 1.41 12.37 45.97
CA MET A 1 0.95 11.69 44.74
C MET A 1 2.20 11.26 44.00
N ASP A 2 2.51 9.96 44.02
CA ASP A 2 3.70 9.44 43.34
C ASP A 2 3.62 9.70 41.83
N THR A 3 4.75 10.08 41.24
CA THR A 3 4.84 10.37 39.80
C THR A 3 4.60 9.08 39.00
N PRO A 4 3.77 9.09 37.96
CA PRO A 4 3.54 7.89 37.15
C PRO A 4 4.86 7.38 36.55
N GLN A 5 5.25 6.16 36.92
CA GLN A 5 6.48 5.52 36.45
C GLN A 5 6.20 4.65 35.21
N LYS A 6 6.96 4.88 34.14
CA LYS A 6 6.88 4.05 32.92
C LYS A 6 7.30 2.60 33.22
N TYR A 7 6.46 1.65 32.79
CA TYR A 7 6.79 0.23 32.85
C TYR A 7 7.65 -0.18 31.64
N ASN A 8 8.85 -0.73 31.91
CA ASN A 8 9.85 -1.05 30.88
C ASN A 8 10.05 -2.55 30.64
N LYS A 9 9.31 -3.44 31.31
CA LYS A 9 9.40 -4.89 31.09
C LYS A 9 8.39 -5.33 30.04
N LYS A 10 8.62 -6.52 29.44
CA LYS A 10 7.66 -7.14 28.54
C LYS A 10 6.34 -7.39 29.29
N LEU A 11 5.23 -6.99 28.69
CA LEU A 11 3.89 -7.27 29.20
C LEU A 11 3.52 -8.73 28.98
N SER A 12 2.70 -9.29 29.87
CA SER A 12 2.09 -10.60 29.65
C SER A 12 1.15 -10.56 28.43
N GLU A 13 0.82 -11.72 27.87
CA GLU A 13 -0.14 -11.83 26.76
C GLU A 13 -1.50 -11.21 27.10
N LYS A 14 -1.99 -11.45 28.32
CA LYS A 14 -3.25 -10.87 28.81
C LYS A 14 -3.19 -9.33 28.84
N GLN A 15 -2.12 -8.76 29.42
CA GLN A 15 -1.91 -7.31 29.46
C GLN A 15 -1.78 -6.70 28.06
N THR A 16 -1.01 -7.35 27.19
CA THR A 16 -0.85 -6.93 25.79
C THR A 16 -2.20 -6.93 25.06
N SER A 17 -2.99 -7.99 25.23
CA SER A 17 -4.33 -8.10 24.63
C SER A 17 -5.28 -7.01 25.12
N SER A 18 -5.19 -6.61 26.39
CA SER A 18 -5.99 -5.55 26.99
C SER A 18 -5.60 -4.18 26.43
N ILE A 19 -4.30 -3.90 26.28
CA ILE A 19 -3.83 -2.65 25.67
C ILE A 19 -4.22 -2.58 24.21
N ILE A 20 -4.04 -3.66 23.43
CA ILE A 20 -4.43 -3.69 22.02
C ILE A 20 -5.93 -3.40 21.89
N ARG A 21 -6.77 -4.05 22.70
CA ARG A 21 -8.22 -3.81 22.70
C ARG A 21 -8.58 -2.37 23.10
N ALA A 22 -7.89 -1.79 24.07
CA ALA A 22 -8.12 -0.42 24.49
C ALA A 22 -7.63 0.62 23.44
N ALA A 23 -6.60 0.28 22.67
CA ALA A 23 -6.00 1.16 21.65
C ALA A 23 -6.63 1.00 20.25
N ALA A 24 -7.26 -0.15 19.97
CA ALA A 24 -7.98 -0.41 18.73
C ALA A 24 -9.30 0.36 18.74
N VAL A 25 -9.28 1.54 18.13
CA VAL A 25 -10.42 2.44 18.02
C VAL A 25 -10.63 2.77 16.54
N ASP A 26 -11.88 2.93 16.12
CA ASP A 26 -12.23 3.30 14.74
C ASP A 26 -11.58 4.61 14.32
N ALA A 27 -11.34 4.76 13.01
CA ALA A 27 -10.68 5.94 12.45
C ALA A 27 -11.43 7.25 12.79
N SER A 28 -12.75 7.26 12.68
CA SER A 28 -13.61 8.42 13.01
C SER A 28 -13.51 8.81 14.49
N GLN A 29 -13.62 7.83 15.39
CA GLN A 29 -13.47 8.04 16.83
C GLN A 29 -12.06 8.53 17.19
N ARG A 30 -11.03 7.99 16.53
CA ARG A 30 -9.64 8.43 16.71
C ARG A 30 -9.43 9.87 16.25
N GLU A 31 -10.02 10.25 15.11
CA GLU A 31 -10.01 11.62 14.60
C GLU A 31 -10.64 12.60 15.60
N GLU A 32 -11.85 12.28 16.08
CA GLU A 32 -12.56 13.11 17.07
C GLU A 32 -11.75 13.26 18.37
N ARG A 33 -11.18 12.16 18.88
CA ARG A 33 -10.33 12.20 20.08
C ARG A 33 -9.11 13.10 19.89
N ILE A 34 -8.46 13.05 18.72
CA ILE A 34 -7.33 13.93 18.41
C ILE A 34 -7.80 15.40 18.37
N ALA A 35 -8.94 15.69 17.73
CA ALA A 35 -9.48 17.04 17.68
C ALA A 35 -9.79 17.60 19.09
N GLN A 36 -10.40 16.78 19.95
CA GLN A 36 -10.66 17.13 21.35
C GLN A 36 -9.37 17.39 22.14
N LEU A 37 -8.35 16.52 21.99
CA LEU A 37 -7.05 16.70 22.63
C LEU A 37 -6.34 17.98 22.16
N CYS A 38 -6.42 18.30 20.87
CA CYS A 38 -5.87 19.55 20.33
C CYS A 38 -6.54 20.79 20.93
N GLN A 39 -7.86 20.76 21.11
CA GLN A 39 -8.60 21.85 21.78
C GLN A 39 -8.22 21.95 23.27
N GLN A 40 -8.13 20.82 23.97
CA GLN A 40 -7.75 20.77 25.38
C GLN A 40 -6.30 21.24 25.63
N ALA A 41 -5.40 21.00 24.68
CA ALA A 41 -4.01 21.43 24.77
C ALA A 41 -3.87 22.97 24.75
N GLY A 42 -4.83 23.70 24.18
CA GLY A 42 -4.88 25.16 24.26
C GLY A 42 -3.66 25.87 23.66
N PHE A 43 -3.12 25.35 22.55
CA PHE A 43 -1.91 25.88 21.91
C PHE A 43 -2.03 27.35 21.51
N ASP A 44 -3.24 27.85 21.27
CA ASP A 44 -3.54 29.27 21.00
C ASP A 44 -3.27 30.19 22.19
N ARG A 45 -3.23 29.64 23.40
CA ARG A 45 -3.01 30.36 24.67
C ARG A 45 -1.64 30.11 25.25
N ASP A 46 -0.83 29.27 24.62
CA ASP A 46 0.52 28.94 25.09
C ASP A 46 1.43 30.19 25.01
N PRO A 47 1.95 30.68 26.15
CA PRO A 47 2.79 31.87 26.19
C PRO A 47 4.13 31.68 25.48
N PHE A 48 4.69 30.46 25.48
CA PHE A 48 5.96 30.17 24.80
C PHE A 48 5.75 30.20 23.29
N LEU A 49 4.70 29.56 22.78
CA LEU A 49 4.42 29.59 21.33
C LEU A 49 4.24 31.02 20.83
N LYS A 50 3.57 31.88 21.61
CA LYS A 50 3.42 33.31 21.28
C LYS A 50 4.75 34.06 21.28
N GLU A 51 5.62 33.81 22.26
CA GLU A 51 6.94 34.44 22.34
C GLU A 51 7.81 34.11 21.12
N PHE A 52 7.72 32.89 20.59
CA PHE A 52 8.41 32.46 19.37
C PHE A 52 7.63 32.76 18.07
N GLY A 53 6.47 33.42 18.15
CA GLY A 53 5.64 33.73 16.98
C GLY A 53 5.06 32.49 16.26
N LEU A 54 4.93 31.38 16.96
CA LEU A 54 4.39 30.12 16.46
C LEU A 54 2.88 30.03 16.69
N SER A 55 2.16 29.50 15.71
CA SER A 55 0.71 29.24 15.81
C SER A 55 0.39 27.83 15.33
N VAL A 56 -0.43 27.10 16.08
CA VAL A 56 -0.89 25.74 15.73
C VAL A 56 -2.36 25.79 15.32
N SER A 57 -2.66 25.27 14.12
CA SER A 57 -4.05 25.10 13.67
C SER A 57 -4.74 24.00 14.48
N SER A 58 -5.97 24.26 14.93
CA SER A 58 -6.83 23.26 15.57
C SER A 58 -7.51 22.31 14.59
N ARG A 59 -7.43 22.60 13.27
CA ARG A 59 -8.00 21.77 12.21
C ARG A 59 -6.92 20.86 11.63
N MET A 60 -7.29 19.60 11.36
CA MET A 60 -6.43 18.68 10.62
C MET A 60 -6.18 19.20 9.21
N PHE A 61 -4.97 18.99 8.70
CA PHE A 61 -4.60 19.39 7.36
C PHE A 61 -5.29 18.50 6.33
N GLU A 62 -5.97 19.12 5.37
CA GLU A 62 -6.63 18.40 4.29
C GLU A 62 -5.68 18.24 3.10
N THR A 63 -5.61 17.03 2.55
CA THR A 63 -4.76 16.73 1.39
C THR A 63 -5.52 15.91 0.36
N MET A 64 -5.15 16.06 -0.91
CA MET A 64 -5.69 15.26 -2.00
C MET A 64 -4.94 13.93 -2.08
N ALA A 65 -5.68 12.82 -2.16
CA ALA A 65 -5.14 11.49 -2.33
C ALA A 65 -5.91 10.72 -3.41
N ARG A 66 -5.33 9.62 -3.91
CA ARG A 66 -5.92 8.76 -4.94
C ARG A 66 -5.95 7.30 -4.48
N VAL A 67 -7.09 6.64 -4.66
CA VAL A 67 -7.24 5.20 -4.44
C VAL A 67 -6.87 4.48 -5.73
N ILE A 68 -5.76 3.74 -5.70
CA ILE A 68 -5.36 2.90 -6.83
C ILE A 68 -6.21 1.62 -6.75
N GLN A 69 -6.82 1.25 -7.87
CA GLN A 69 -7.55 -0.02 -7.97
C GLN A 69 -6.60 -1.18 -7.68
N PRO A 70 -6.99 -2.17 -6.86
CA PRO A 70 -6.12 -3.30 -6.56
C PRO A 70 -5.73 -4.01 -7.86
N PRO A 71 -4.47 -4.47 -8.00
CA PRO A 71 -4.07 -5.25 -9.16
C PRO A 71 -4.84 -6.58 -9.18
N GLN A 72 -5.17 -7.07 -10.37
CA GLN A 72 -5.68 -8.43 -10.49
C GLN A 72 -4.52 -9.42 -10.28
N ILE A 73 -4.69 -10.34 -9.33
CA ILE A 73 -3.73 -11.40 -9.07
C ILE A 73 -4.06 -12.54 -10.03
N MET A 74 -3.15 -12.86 -10.96
CA MET A 74 -3.33 -13.95 -11.91
C MET A 74 -2.29 -15.04 -11.66
N PHE A 75 -2.78 -16.26 -11.45
CA PHE A 75 -1.96 -17.46 -11.21
C PHE A 75 -1.86 -18.24 -12.54
N GLY A 76 -0.65 -18.54 -13.03
CA GLY A 76 -0.43 -19.44 -14.19
C GLY A 76 0.57 -18.96 -15.25
N ASP A 77 0.82 -19.82 -16.26
CA ASP A 77 1.81 -19.62 -17.33
C ASP A 77 1.32 -18.68 -18.46
N ASN A 78 2.19 -17.73 -18.86
CA ASN A 78 1.92 -16.65 -19.84
C ASN A 78 1.38 -17.09 -21.21
N SER A 79 1.71 -18.29 -21.68
CA SER A 79 1.27 -18.76 -23.00
C SER A 79 -0.25 -18.91 -23.08
N LYS A 80 -0.90 -19.23 -21.95
CA LYS A 80 -2.35 -19.33 -21.87
C LYS A 80 -3.01 -17.95 -21.73
N MET A 81 -2.28 -16.97 -21.22
CA MET A 81 -2.78 -15.61 -20.97
C MET A 81 -2.96 -14.80 -22.25
N VAL A 82 -1.94 -14.79 -23.12
CA VAL A 82 -2.03 -14.12 -24.43
C VAL A 82 -3.20 -14.72 -25.23
N GLN A 83 -3.33 -16.05 -25.19
CA GLN A 83 -4.43 -16.76 -25.83
C GLN A 83 -5.80 -16.42 -25.21
N PHE A 84 -5.91 -16.37 -23.88
CA PHE A 84 -7.15 -16.04 -23.16
C PHE A 84 -7.61 -14.60 -23.43
N TYR A 85 -6.70 -13.62 -23.44
CA TYR A 85 -7.02 -12.24 -23.79
C TYR A 85 -7.53 -12.11 -25.23
N LEU A 86 -6.89 -12.81 -26.17
CA LEU A 86 -7.31 -12.86 -27.57
C LEU A 86 -8.71 -13.48 -27.73
N GLU A 87 -8.98 -14.58 -27.04
CA GLU A 87 -10.28 -15.26 -27.07
C GLU A 87 -11.38 -14.43 -26.38
N ALA A 88 -11.09 -13.83 -25.23
CA ALA A 88 -12.00 -12.94 -24.51
C ALA A 88 -12.42 -11.72 -25.36
N THR A 89 -11.45 -11.12 -26.05
CA THR A 89 -11.69 -9.98 -26.95
C THR A 89 -12.54 -10.39 -28.16
N GLN A 90 -12.29 -11.57 -28.73
CA GLN A 90 -13.11 -12.12 -29.83
C GLN A 90 -14.54 -12.41 -29.39
N MET A 91 -14.76 -12.76 -28.12
CA MET A 91 -16.09 -12.98 -27.53
C MET A 91 -16.77 -11.68 -27.06
N GLY A 92 -16.19 -10.50 -27.36
CA GLY A 92 -16.77 -9.20 -27.00
C GLY A 92 -16.65 -8.85 -25.52
N MET A 93 -15.79 -9.54 -24.78
CA MET A 93 -15.47 -9.18 -23.39
C MET A 93 -14.40 -8.09 -23.38
N ASP A 94 -14.66 -7.00 -22.64
CA ASP A 94 -13.71 -5.90 -22.47
C ASP A 94 -12.85 -6.16 -21.22
N PHE A 95 -11.63 -6.66 -21.43
CA PHE A 95 -10.72 -7.01 -20.34
C PHE A 95 -9.73 -5.85 -20.11
N PRO A 96 -9.49 -5.41 -18.86
CA PRO A 96 -8.56 -4.30 -18.60
C PRO A 96 -7.14 -4.69 -19.04
N LYS A 97 -6.42 -3.77 -19.70
CA LYS A 97 -5.04 -3.99 -20.20
C LYS A 97 -3.97 -4.17 -19.11
N TRP A 98 -4.36 -4.17 -17.83
CA TRP A 98 -3.44 -4.24 -16.69
C TRP A 98 -3.15 -5.68 -16.25
N PRO A 99 -1.91 -6.00 -15.88
CA PRO A 99 -0.70 -5.18 -16.01
C PRO A 99 -0.21 -5.06 -17.46
N ASP A 100 0.22 -3.86 -17.83
CA ASP A 100 0.70 -3.60 -19.20
C ASP A 100 2.02 -4.34 -19.49
N LEU A 101 2.84 -4.58 -18.45
CA LEU A 101 4.10 -5.32 -18.58
C LEU A 101 4.36 -6.24 -17.40
N VAL A 102 4.65 -7.51 -17.71
CA VAL A 102 5.05 -8.54 -16.73
C VAL A 102 6.31 -9.23 -17.23
N LYS A 103 7.32 -9.32 -16.35
CA LYS A 103 8.55 -10.09 -16.61
C LYS A 103 8.79 -11.06 -15.46
N TYR A 104 9.27 -12.26 -15.78
CA TYR A 104 9.47 -13.35 -14.83
C TYR A 104 10.97 -13.61 -14.64
N GLY A 105 11.40 -13.79 -13.40
CA GLY A 105 12.77 -14.14 -13.04
C GLY A 105 12.84 -15.54 -12.45
N ARG A 106 14.00 -16.18 -12.54
CA ARG A 106 14.30 -17.47 -11.90
C ARG A 106 14.63 -17.31 -10.42
N GLY A 107 14.92 -16.09 -9.97
CA GLY A 107 15.22 -15.79 -8.58
C GLY A 107 15.51 -14.31 -8.36
N ARG A 108 15.91 -13.98 -7.12
CA ARG A 108 16.22 -12.60 -6.71
C ARG A 108 17.33 -11.95 -7.54
N ASP A 109 18.22 -12.75 -8.11
CA ASP A 109 19.38 -12.26 -8.86
C ASP A 109 18.95 -11.70 -10.25
N ASP A 110 17.81 -12.14 -10.78
CA ASP A 110 17.28 -11.65 -12.06
C ASP A 110 16.54 -10.30 -11.91
N VAL A 111 16.25 -9.82 -10.69
CA VAL A 111 15.43 -8.61 -10.44
C VAL A 111 15.99 -7.37 -11.12
N VAL A 112 17.31 -7.15 -11.03
CA VAL A 112 17.96 -5.96 -11.60
C VAL A 112 17.89 -5.99 -13.12
N MET A 113 18.09 -7.16 -13.72
CA MET A 113 17.98 -7.35 -15.17
C MET A 113 16.56 -7.05 -15.65
N LEU A 114 15.57 -7.65 -15.00
CA LEU A 114 14.15 -7.48 -15.33
C LEU A 114 13.67 -6.04 -15.13
N PHE A 115 14.15 -5.36 -14.07
CA PHE A 115 13.85 -3.95 -13.86
C PHE A 115 14.40 -3.08 -14.99
N ASN A 116 15.63 -3.34 -15.45
CA ASN A 116 16.21 -2.62 -16.57
C ASN A 116 15.48 -2.89 -17.89
N GLU A 117 15.04 -4.13 -18.13
CA GLU A 117 14.19 -4.47 -19.28
C GLU A 117 12.88 -3.68 -19.25
N ILE A 118 12.18 -3.68 -18.12
CA ILE A 118 10.94 -2.92 -17.91
C ILE A 118 11.18 -1.42 -18.13
N ALA A 119 12.23 -0.86 -17.53
CA ALA A 119 12.56 0.55 -17.68
C ALA A 119 12.90 0.92 -19.13
N ASN A 120 13.60 0.06 -19.87
CA ASN A 120 13.92 0.28 -21.27
C ASN A 120 12.68 0.17 -22.16
N GLU A 121 11.72 -0.68 -21.82
CA GLU A 121 10.46 -0.82 -22.54
C GLU A 121 9.60 0.44 -22.39
N TYR A 122 9.51 0.99 -21.18
CA TYR A 122 8.85 2.28 -20.93
C TYR A 122 9.50 3.45 -21.67
N LYS A 123 10.84 3.48 -21.71
CA LYS A 123 11.58 4.49 -22.49
C LYS A 123 11.30 4.38 -23.99
N GLN A 124 11.28 3.16 -24.55
CA GLN A 124 11.06 2.93 -25.98
C GLN A 124 9.62 3.22 -26.41
N THR A 125 8.65 2.83 -25.59
CA THR A 125 7.22 3.03 -25.88
C THR A 125 6.73 4.43 -25.55
N SER A 126 7.56 5.27 -24.92
CA SER A 126 7.19 6.60 -24.42
C SER A 126 5.98 6.55 -23.48
N THR A 127 5.83 5.47 -22.70
CA THR A 127 4.77 5.29 -21.71
C THR A 127 5.30 5.55 -20.29
N SER A 128 4.46 6.09 -19.40
CA SER A 128 4.85 6.45 -18.04
C SER A 128 4.57 5.30 -17.05
N CYS A 129 5.60 4.80 -16.38
CA CYS A 129 5.45 3.81 -15.32
C CYS A 129 5.20 4.49 -13.96
N ASP A 130 4.07 4.20 -13.32
CA ASP A 130 3.73 4.75 -12.00
C ASP A 130 4.11 3.80 -10.85
N LEU A 131 4.04 2.48 -11.09
CA LEU A 131 4.28 1.47 -10.06
C LEU A 131 4.95 0.22 -10.63
N VAL A 132 5.99 -0.25 -9.93
CA VAL A 132 6.61 -1.56 -10.13
C VAL A 132 6.40 -2.40 -8.88
N ILE A 133 5.75 -3.55 -9.03
CA ILE A 133 5.53 -4.53 -7.96
C ILE A 133 6.53 -5.67 -8.17
N VAL A 134 7.40 -5.88 -7.19
CA VAL A 134 8.35 -7.00 -7.17
C VAL A 134 7.81 -8.11 -6.28
N VAL A 135 7.48 -9.26 -6.84
CA VAL A 135 7.08 -10.44 -6.06
C VAL A 135 8.25 -11.41 -6.03
N LEU A 136 8.94 -11.47 -4.89
CA LEU A 136 10.03 -12.40 -4.66
C LEU A 136 9.53 -13.69 -4.01
N PRO A 137 10.10 -14.86 -4.35
CA PRO A 137 9.79 -16.09 -3.65
C PRO A 137 10.27 -15.96 -2.19
N GLY A 138 9.32 -15.91 -1.25
CA GLY A 138 9.59 -15.92 0.18
C GLY A 138 9.68 -17.34 0.76
N LYS A 139 10.15 -17.47 2.00
CA LYS A 139 10.17 -18.76 2.74
C LYS A 139 8.78 -19.24 3.18
N ASN A 140 7.72 -18.48 2.94
CA ASN A 140 6.33 -18.86 3.24
C ASN A 140 5.68 -19.60 2.04
N SER A 141 6.34 -20.64 1.54
CA SER A 141 5.84 -21.47 0.42
C SER A 141 4.49 -22.12 0.69
N ASP A 142 4.12 -22.28 1.97
CA ASP A 142 3.07 -23.21 2.37
C ASP A 142 1.64 -22.65 2.19
N ILE A 143 1.49 -21.35 1.95
CA ILE A 143 0.17 -20.72 1.72
C ILE A 143 -0.27 -20.82 0.24
N TYR A 144 0.67 -21.07 -0.68
CA TYR A 144 0.41 -21.06 -2.13
C TYR A 144 0.63 -22.42 -2.82
N THR A 145 0.70 -23.49 -2.04
CA THR A 145 0.96 -24.86 -2.54
C THR A 145 -0.28 -25.50 -3.18
N GLU A 146 -0.55 -25.14 -4.43
CA GLU A 146 -1.15 -26.08 -5.39
C GLU A 146 0.02 -26.76 -6.15
N PRO A 147 -0.03 -28.08 -6.42
CA PRO A 147 1.12 -28.87 -6.83
C PRO A 147 1.38 -28.74 -8.33
N THR A 148 1.73 -27.55 -8.80
CA THR A 148 2.16 -27.34 -10.19
C THR A 148 3.24 -26.28 -10.25
N LYS A 149 4.49 -26.77 -10.20
CA LYS A 149 5.71 -26.14 -10.73
C LYS A 149 6.02 -24.74 -10.19
N GLN A 150 6.78 -24.72 -9.10
CA GLN A 150 7.89 -23.80 -8.80
C GLN A 150 8.06 -22.58 -9.74
N THR A 151 7.12 -21.64 -9.75
CA THR A 151 7.28 -20.37 -10.48
C THR A 151 8.02 -19.41 -9.59
N ALA A 152 9.28 -19.18 -9.95
CA ALA A 152 10.14 -18.17 -9.38
C ALA A 152 9.57 -16.76 -9.61
N GLY A 153 9.98 -15.83 -8.74
CA GLY A 153 9.37 -14.50 -8.59
C GLY A 153 9.13 -13.73 -9.90
N PHE A 154 8.10 -12.89 -9.88
CA PHE A 154 7.71 -12.08 -11.03
C PHE A 154 7.69 -10.58 -10.68
N LEU A 155 7.98 -9.76 -11.68
CA LEU A 155 7.89 -8.31 -11.65
C LEU A 155 6.65 -7.89 -12.46
N LEU A 156 5.74 -7.19 -11.79
CA LEU A 156 4.56 -6.58 -12.39
C LEU A 156 4.79 -5.07 -12.52
N SER A 157 4.40 -4.45 -13.63
CA SER A 157 4.37 -2.99 -13.73
C SER A 157 3.01 -2.49 -14.18
N MET A 158 2.59 -1.34 -13.64
CA MET A 158 1.34 -0.66 -13.97
C MET A 158 1.59 0.81 -14.39
N VAL A 159 0.82 1.24 -15.38
CA VAL A 159 0.75 2.56 -16.03
C VAL A 159 -0.60 3.23 -15.66
N HIS A 160 -0.77 4.46 -16.11
CA HIS A 160 -1.77 5.48 -15.76
C HIS A 160 -3.25 5.02 -15.66
N LYS A 161 -3.90 5.33 -14.52
CA LYS A 161 -5.38 5.47 -14.40
C LYS A 161 -5.77 6.95 -14.22
N PRO A 162 -6.78 7.46 -14.95
CA PRO A 162 -7.26 8.84 -14.80
C PRO A 162 -7.89 9.09 -13.42
N LEU A 163 -7.89 10.35 -13.02
CA LEU A 163 -8.26 10.86 -11.69
C LEU A 163 -9.69 10.46 -11.28
N GLY A 164 -9.81 9.52 -10.35
CA GLY A 164 -11.04 9.29 -9.59
C GLY A 164 -11.08 10.20 -8.36
N ARG A 165 -12.13 11.03 -8.25
CA ARG A 165 -12.42 11.87 -7.09
C ARG A 165 -12.87 10.97 -5.93
N ILE A 166 -12.26 11.13 -4.75
CA ILE A 166 -12.75 10.51 -3.51
C ILE A 166 -13.85 11.43 -2.97
N GLU A 167 -15.10 10.98 -3.01
CA GLU A 167 -16.15 11.58 -2.18
C GLU A 167 -16.10 10.92 -0.80
N ARG A 168 -16.07 11.76 0.25
CA ARG A 168 -16.16 11.30 1.63
C ARG A 168 -17.50 10.57 1.80
N LYS A 169 -17.47 9.35 2.31
CA LYS A 169 -18.68 8.65 2.77
C LYS A 169 -19.20 9.28 4.05
#